data_AF-A0A9Y2IIW6-F1
#
_entry.id   AF-A0A9Y2IIW6-F1
#
_cell.length_a   1.000
_cell.length_b   1.000
_cell.length_c   1.000
_cell.angle_alpha   90.00
_cell.angle_beta   90.00
_cell.angle_gamma   90.00
#
_symmetry.space_group_name_H-M   'P 1'
#
loop_
_entity.id
_entity.type
_entity.pdbx_description
1 polymer ?
#
loop_
_entity_poly.entity_id
_entity_poly.type
_entity_poly.pdbx_seq_one_letter_code
_entity_poly.pdbx_strand_id
1 'polypeptide(L)'
;MRQPEFTDTVRRELGETALAAPEPEAAARMAQRVLRTRARRRQRRLVGAAAAAVVLALGAATIVTTQSTSSQVQAVPVTQWPARGALADNLGLVERARQAWGTRAARVVFAGTSTEVGTVVVLSSVERDGEIRLAFLTAAPELQVRAQLSIPADQVMAPAFGFVSSEPDRALGVVVTAPGVTTAWFSSSAADTVSVQPVDGLAAAVLAPAAAAWNTAIATGGPQHPDFGELTSSSHDPAVSPGTVARAGTDTQFAVFGVDAKPGDVVATRAGLVGVVTTADGDLAGLNFTPPSLWGLRTTTASGEPVTLTRVGSLVDDPIAVTPAGPGVREGDRIVLSGFGRSAGVVVLGTVHAGRLLRAVPTPPTGAKVLVIRR
;
A
#
# COMPACT_ATOMS: atom_id res chain seq x y z
N MET A 1 50.05 -6.14 37.58
CA MET A 1 48.78 -6.87 37.34
C MET A 1 48.51 -6.87 35.84
N ARG A 2 48.60 -8.03 35.17
CA ARG A 2 48.23 -8.21 33.76
C ARG A 2 46.94 -9.03 33.71
N GLN A 3 45.95 -8.54 32.98
CA GLN A 3 44.68 -9.22 32.74
C GLN A 3 44.93 -10.53 31.97
N PRO A 4 44.24 -11.63 32.28
CA PRO A 4 44.25 -12.81 31.41
C PRO A 4 43.56 -12.49 30.07
N GLU A 5 44.18 -12.93 28.97
CA GLU A 5 43.72 -12.71 27.61
C GLU A 5 42.36 -13.38 27.38
N PHE A 6 41.42 -12.58 26.88
CA PHE A 6 40.05 -12.96 26.47
C PHE A 6 39.99 -14.25 25.64
N THR A 7 41.05 -14.56 24.89
CA THR A 7 41.21 -15.74 24.05
C THR A 7 41.14 -17.06 24.82
N ASP A 8 41.66 -17.10 26.05
CA ASP A 8 41.66 -18.31 26.89
C ASP A 8 40.29 -18.56 27.54
N THR A 9 39.55 -17.48 27.82
CA THR A 9 38.17 -17.56 28.31
C THR A 9 37.22 -18.04 27.20
N VAL A 10 37.38 -17.53 25.97
CA VAL A 10 36.56 -17.93 24.83
C VAL A 10 36.85 -19.37 24.38
N ARG A 11 38.10 -19.83 24.43
CA ARG A 11 38.43 -21.25 24.15
C ARG A 11 37.86 -22.21 25.18
N ARG A 12 37.83 -21.80 26.45
CA ARG A 12 37.27 -22.61 27.54
C ARG A 12 35.74 -22.68 27.45
N GLU A 13 35.07 -21.56 27.16
CA GLU A 13 33.61 -21.54 26.98
C GLU A 13 33.16 -22.29 25.70
N LEU A 14 33.93 -22.22 24.61
CA LEU A 14 33.63 -22.98 23.39
C LEU A 14 34.01 -24.47 23.49
N GLY A 15 34.96 -24.83 24.35
CA GLY A 15 35.31 -26.22 24.63
C GLY A 15 34.24 -26.97 25.43
N GLU A 16 33.50 -26.26 26.29
CA GLU A 16 32.42 -26.82 27.11
C GLU A 16 31.07 -26.93 26.36
N THR A 17 30.93 -26.30 25.18
CA THR A 17 29.77 -26.42 24.29
C THR A 17 30.01 -27.30 23.06
N ALA A 18 30.92 -28.28 23.16
CA ALA A 18 31.00 -29.37 22.20
C ALA A 18 29.81 -30.34 22.38
N LEU A 19 28.63 -29.91 21.90
CA LEU A 19 27.47 -30.76 21.73
C LEU A 19 27.86 -31.98 20.87
N ALA A 20 27.53 -33.15 21.40
CA ALA A 20 27.82 -34.46 20.86
C ALA A 20 27.60 -34.53 19.33
N ALA A 21 28.59 -35.09 18.63
CA ALA A 21 28.46 -35.39 17.21
C ALA A 21 27.19 -36.24 16.97
N PRO A 22 26.28 -35.82 16.09
CA PRO A 22 25.07 -36.59 15.83
C PRO A 22 25.44 -37.94 15.20
N GLU A 23 24.79 -39.01 15.63
CA GLU A 23 25.05 -40.35 15.15
C GLU A 23 25.02 -40.43 13.61
N PRO A 24 25.92 -41.24 13.01
CA PRO A 24 26.10 -41.30 11.55
C PRO A 24 24.81 -41.62 10.78
N GLU A 25 23.83 -42.27 11.41
CA GLU A 25 22.51 -42.53 10.83
C GLU A 25 21.61 -41.29 10.70
N ALA A 26 21.77 -40.28 11.56
CA ALA A 26 21.02 -39.02 11.47
C ALA A 26 21.57 -38.14 10.34
N ALA A 27 22.90 -38.09 10.19
CA ALA A 27 23.57 -37.38 9.10
C ALA A 27 23.24 -38.00 7.72
N ALA A 28 23.21 -39.34 7.64
CA ALA A 28 22.83 -40.05 6.41
C ALA A 28 21.38 -39.78 5.99
N ARG A 29 20.43 -39.72 6.93
CA ARG A 29 19.01 -39.39 6.67
C ARG A 29 18.82 -37.96 6.19
N MET A 30 19.61 -37.02 6.72
CA MET A 30 19.57 -35.61 6.33
C MET A 30 20.19 -35.39 4.94
N ALA A 31 21.31 -36.06 4.64
CA ALA A 31 21.91 -36.07 3.31
C ALA A 31 20.99 -36.69 2.25
N GLN A 32 20.30 -37.80 2.56
CA GLN A 32 19.30 -38.40 1.66
C GLN A 32 18.08 -37.49 1.44
N ARG A 33 17.64 -36.73 2.46
CA ARG A 33 16.58 -35.72 2.30
C ARG A 33 17.01 -34.63 1.33
N VAL A 34 18.22 -34.08 1.48
CA VAL A 34 18.76 -33.01 0.61
C VAL A 34 19.01 -33.48 -0.83
N LEU A 35 19.45 -34.72 -1.01
CA LEU A 35 19.63 -35.31 -2.34
C LEU A 35 18.29 -35.62 -3.04
N ARG A 36 17.25 -36.06 -2.30
CA ARG A 36 15.88 -36.23 -2.84
C ARG A 36 15.23 -34.89 -3.23
N THR A 37 15.49 -33.79 -2.52
CA THR A 37 15.01 -32.45 -2.93
C THR A 37 15.74 -31.92 -4.17
N ARG A 38 17.04 -32.22 -4.34
CA ARG A 38 17.80 -31.84 -5.55
C ARG A 38 17.39 -32.65 -6.78
N ALA A 39 17.09 -33.95 -6.64
CA ALA A 39 16.58 -34.77 -7.75
C ALA A 39 15.20 -34.30 -8.26
N ARG A 40 14.28 -33.91 -7.35
CA ARG A 40 12.97 -33.35 -7.72
C ARG A 40 13.04 -32.00 -8.44
N ARG A 41 14.08 -31.19 -8.18
CA ARG A 41 14.30 -29.91 -8.90
C ARG A 41 14.86 -30.09 -10.31
N ARG A 42 15.61 -31.17 -10.60
CA ARG A 42 16.12 -31.44 -11.95
C ARG A 42 15.09 -32.07 -12.88
N GLN A 43 14.16 -32.89 -12.35
CA GLN A 43 13.07 -33.48 -13.15
C GLN A 43 12.01 -32.44 -13.59
N ARG A 44 11.82 -31.34 -12.84
CA ARG A 44 10.89 -30.26 -13.21
C ARG A 44 11.36 -29.34 -14.34
N ARG A 45 12.66 -29.32 -14.66
CA ARG A 45 13.19 -28.46 -15.76
C ARG A 45 13.14 -29.13 -17.13
N LEU A 46 12.99 -30.46 -17.23
CA LEU A 46 12.88 -31.15 -18.52
C LEU A 46 11.42 -31.46 -18.93
N VAL A 47 10.48 -31.54 -17.99
CA VAL A 47 9.04 -31.69 -18.31
C VAL A 47 8.39 -30.34 -18.64
N GLY A 48 8.90 -29.22 -18.09
CA GLY A 48 8.37 -27.88 -18.39
C GLY A 48 8.65 -27.38 -19.82
N ALA A 49 9.78 -27.78 -20.41
CA ALA A 49 10.13 -27.40 -21.78
C ALA A 49 9.35 -28.22 -22.83
N ALA A 50 9.00 -29.47 -22.53
CA ALA A 50 8.18 -30.31 -23.40
C ALA A 50 6.68 -29.94 -23.32
N ALA A 51 6.18 -29.54 -22.14
CA ALA A 51 4.79 -29.09 -21.98
C ALA A 51 4.52 -27.73 -22.68
N ALA A 52 5.49 -26.82 -22.69
CA ALA A 52 5.38 -25.53 -23.37
C ALA A 52 5.26 -25.67 -24.90
N ALA A 53 5.93 -26.66 -25.50
CA ALA A 53 5.85 -26.93 -26.93
C ALA A 53 4.52 -27.57 -27.36
N VAL A 54 3.93 -28.43 -26.51
CA VAL A 54 2.62 -29.06 -26.78
C VAL A 54 1.46 -28.08 -26.59
N VAL A 55 1.54 -27.16 -25.61
CA VAL A 55 0.52 -26.10 -25.41
C VAL A 55 0.56 -25.05 -26.53
N LEU A 56 1.74 -24.69 -27.05
CA LEU A 56 1.84 -23.79 -28.20
C LEU A 56 1.39 -24.44 -29.51
N ALA A 57 1.48 -25.76 -29.65
CA ALA A 57 1.02 -26.48 -30.84
C ALA A 57 -0.49 -26.80 -30.83
N LEU A 58 -1.09 -27.04 -29.66
CA LEU A 58 -2.55 -27.23 -29.52
C LEU A 58 -3.35 -25.92 -29.43
N GLY A 59 -2.70 -24.79 -29.07
CA GLY A 59 -3.35 -23.48 -29.02
C GLY A 59 -3.71 -22.87 -30.38
N ALA A 60 -3.21 -23.43 -31.48
CA ALA A 60 -3.50 -22.97 -32.84
C ALA A 60 -4.69 -23.67 -33.52
N ALA A 61 -5.31 -24.69 -32.91
CA ALA A 61 -6.31 -25.52 -33.60
C ALA A 61 -7.73 -25.55 -32.99
N THR A 62 -8.00 -24.92 -31.85
CA THR A 62 -9.38 -24.88 -31.30
C THR A 62 -9.70 -23.53 -30.69
N ILE A 63 -10.07 -22.57 -31.53
CA ILE A 63 -10.94 -21.46 -31.15
C ILE A 63 -12.33 -22.07 -30.94
N VAL A 64 -12.59 -22.55 -29.73
CA VAL A 64 -13.96 -22.70 -29.23
C VAL A 64 -14.14 -21.57 -28.24
N THR A 65 -14.89 -20.56 -28.67
CA THR A 65 -15.37 -19.44 -27.87
C THR A 65 -16.28 -19.97 -26.76
N THR A 66 -15.70 -20.41 -25.66
CA THR A 66 -16.41 -20.41 -24.37
C THR A 66 -16.30 -19.00 -23.81
N GLN A 67 -17.35 -18.20 -24.00
CA GLN A 67 -17.61 -17.04 -23.15
C GLN A 67 -17.70 -17.55 -21.71
N SER A 68 -16.59 -17.55 -20.99
CA SER A 68 -16.63 -17.50 -19.54
C SER A 68 -17.21 -16.14 -19.20
N THR A 69 -18.51 -16.12 -18.92
CA THR A 69 -19.15 -15.05 -18.15
C THR A 69 -18.35 -14.92 -16.86
N SER A 70 -17.43 -13.96 -16.83
CA SER A 70 -16.83 -13.49 -15.59
C SER A 70 -17.99 -12.95 -14.77
N SER A 71 -18.45 -13.70 -13.77
CA SER A 71 -19.36 -13.19 -12.76
C SER A 71 -18.69 -11.97 -12.15
N GLN A 72 -19.11 -10.78 -12.56
CA GLN A 72 -18.64 -9.53 -11.98
C GLN A 72 -18.98 -9.59 -10.49
N VAL A 73 -17.98 -9.43 -9.62
CA VAL A 73 -18.21 -9.35 -8.17
C VAL A 73 -18.99 -8.07 -7.95
N GLN A 74 -20.30 -8.19 -7.73
CA GLN A 74 -21.15 -7.03 -7.54
C GLN A 74 -20.81 -6.37 -6.20
N ALA A 75 -20.60 -5.06 -6.23
CA ALA A 75 -20.50 -4.21 -5.05
C ALA A 75 -21.73 -4.41 -4.14
N VAL A 76 -21.52 -4.99 -2.96
CA VAL A 76 -22.56 -5.16 -1.93
C VAL A 76 -22.27 -4.23 -0.77
N PRO A 77 -23.28 -3.55 -0.19
CA PRO A 77 -23.08 -2.73 1.00
C PRO A 77 -22.42 -3.53 2.13
N VAL A 78 -21.41 -2.99 2.79
CA VAL A 78 -20.68 -3.61 3.92
C VAL A 78 -21.60 -3.88 5.10
N THR A 79 -22.66 -3.10 5.25
CA THR A 79 -23.76 -3.38 6.18
C THR A 79 -24.50 -4.69 5.88
N GLN A 80 -24.23 -5.36 4.76
CA GLN A 80 -24.78 -6.66 4.39
C GLN A 80 -23.71 -7.77 4.34
N TRP A 81 -22.43 -7.44 4.57
CA TRP A 81 -21.35 -8.44 4.55
C TRP A 81 -21.40 -9.36 5.78
N PRO A 82 -21.50 -10.69 5.62
CA PRO A 82 -21.45 -11.58 6.78
C PRO A 82 -20.15 -11.37 7.57
N ALA A 83 -20.22 -11.52 8.89
CA ALA A 83 -19.02 -11.53 9.73
C ALA A 83 -18.12 -12.70 9.30
N ARG A 84 -16.82 -12.43 9.17
CA ARG A 84 -15.83 -13.40 8.66
C ARG A 84 -14.55 -13.43 9.49
N GLY A 85 -13.77 -14.48 9.28
CA GLY A 85 -12.50 -14.73 9.97
C GLY A 85 -12.67 -15.58 11.23
N ALA A 86 -11.63 -16.33 11.57
CA ALA A 86 -11.65 -17.32 12.64
C ALA A 86 -11.94 -16.77 14.05
N LEU A 87 -11.86 -15.44 14.24
CA LEU A 87 -12.09 -14.77 15.52
C LEU A 87 -13.39 -13.97 15.56
N ALA A 88 -14.25 -14.05 14.52
CA ALA A 88 -15.51 -13.30 14.44
C ALA A 88 -16.46 -13.60 15.61
N ASP A 89 -16.48 -14.86 16.05
CA ASP A 89 -17.34 -15.33 17.15
C ASP A 89 -16.69 -15.18 18.54
N ASN A 90 -15.47 -14.63 18.62
CA ASN A 90 -14.81 -14.36 19.89
C ASN A 90 -15.41 -13.09 20.53
N LEU A 91 -16.50 -13.27 21.29
CA LEU A 91 -17.25 -12.18 21.91
C LEU A 91 -16.40 -11.26 22.78
N GLY A 92 -15.41 -11.79 23.51
CA GLY A 92 -14.53 -10.97 24.36
C GLY A 92 -13.56 -10.10 23.56
N LEU A 93 -13.08 -10.57 22.41
CA LEU A 93 -12.29 -9.76 21.49
C LEU A 93 -13.13 -8.66 20.85
N VAL A 94 -14.31 -9.04 20.34
CA VAL A 94 -15.24 -8.12 19.67
C VAL A 94 -15.69 -7.01 20.62
N GLU A 95 -16.03 -7.34 21.87
CA GLU A 95 -16.48 -6.34 22.83
C GLU A 95 -15.36 -5.38 23.21
N ARG A 96 -14.12 -5.86 23.39
CA ARG A 96 -12.96 -4.99 23.56
C ARG A 96 -12.72 -4.09 22.34
N ALA A 97 -12.95 -4.60 21.13
CA ALA A 97 -12.84 -3.80 19.92
C ALA A 97 -13.91 -2.69 19.87
N ARG A 98 -15.16 -3.01 20.24
CA ARG A 98 -16.25 -2.01 20.34
C ARG A 98 -15.94 -0.94 21.39
N GLN A 99 -15.40 -1.36 22.53
CA GLN A 99 -14.97 -0.46 23.60
C GLN A 99 -13.83 0.45 23.14
N ALA A 100 -12.81 -0.11 22.49
CA ALA A 100 -11.67 0.65 21.96
C ALA A 100 -12.09 1.66 20.89
N TRP A 101 -13.08 1.33 20.05
CA TRP A 101 -13.62 2.27 19.08
C TRP A 101 -14.59 3.30 19.69
N GLY A 102 -15.21 2.98 20.84
CA GLY A 102 -16.21 3.83 21.49
C GLY A 102 -17.63 3.69 20.92
N THR A 103 -17.89 2.69 20.08
CA THR A 103 -19.20 2.48 19.43
C THR A 103 -19.78 1.11 19.76
N ARG A 104 -20.75 1.04 20.69
CA ARG A 104 -21.40 -0.22 21.09
C ARG A 104 -22.33 -0.82 20.02
N ALA A 105 -22.92 0.02 19.17
CA ALA A 105 -23.79 -0.42 18.08
C ALA A 105 -23.03 -1.01 16.88
N ALA A 106 -21.70 -1.08 16.96
CA ALA A 106 -20.87 -1.54 15.87
C ALA A 106 -21.03 -3.04 15.60
N ARG A 107 -21.14 -3.38 14.32
CA ARG A 107 -21.16 -4.76 13.82
C ARG A 107 -19.76 -5.20 13.42
N VAL A 108 -19.46 -6.48 13.66
CA VAL A 108 -18.23 -7.12 13.15
C VAL A 108 -18.38 -7.39 11.66
N VAL A 109 -17.41 -6.93 10.88
CA VAL A 109 -17.26 -7.27 9.46
C VAL A 109 -16.20 -8.35 9.30
N PHE A 110 -15.11 -8.25 10.05
CA PHE A 110 -14.03 -9.22 10.06
C PHE A 110 -13.37 -9.30 11.43
N ALA A 111 -12.96 -10.50 11.87
CA ALA A 111 -11.99 -10.65 12.94
C ALA A 111 -11.12 -11.89 12.73
N GLY A 112 -9.80 -11.72 12.75
CA GLY A 112 -8.86 -12.79 12.45
C GLY A 112 -7.42 -12.42 12.77
N THR A 113 -6.49 -13.24 12.28
CA THR A 113 -5.05 -13.03 12.44
C THR A 113 -4.35 -13.02 11.08
N SER A 114 -3.25 -12.29 11.00
CA SER A 114 -2.33 -12.25 9.88
C SER A 114 -0.90 -12.33 10.40
N THR A 115 -0.01 -12.97 9.65
CA THR A 115 1.41 -13.05 9.98
C THR A 115 2.08 -11.67 9.98
N GLU A 116 1.58 -10.73 9.17
CA GLU A 116 2.20 -9.42 8.99
C GLU A 116 1.77 -8.38 10.04
N VAL A 117 0.50 -8.44 10.46
CA VAL A 117 -0.13 -7.40 11.30
C VAL A 117 -0.74 -7.94 12.61
N GLY A 118 -0.61 -9.24 12.87
CA GLY A 118 -1.18 -9.88 14.05
C GLY A 118 -2.71 -9.93 13.99
N THR A 119 -3.37 -9.67 15.11
CA THR A 119 -4.84 -9.68 15.19
C THR A 119 -5.43 -8.44 14.55
N VAL A 120 -6.40 -8.63 13.66
CA VAL A 120 -7.16 -7.57 13.00
C VAL A 120 -8.64 -7.76 13.30
N VAL A 121 -9.30 -6.70 13.76
CA VAL A 121 -10.76 -6.63 13.91
C VAL A 121 -11.24 -5.44 13.10
N VAL A 122 -12.23 -5.66 12.23
CA VAL A 122 -12.90 -4.60 11.48
C VAL A 122 -14.34 -4.51 11.91
N LEU A 123 -14.70 -3.32 12.38
CA LEU A 123 -16.03 -2.96 12.83
C LEU A 123 -16.67 -1.98 11.86
N SER A 124 -17.98 -2.10 11.66
CA SER A 124 -18.80 -1.16 10.90
C SER A 124 -19.88 -0.53 11.76
N SER A 125 -20.13 0.75 11.56
CA SER A 125 -21.27 1.49 12.11
C SER A 125 -21.93 2.29 11.00
N VAL A 126 -23.22 2.57 11.15
CA VAL A 126 -23.97 3.48 10.28
C VAL A 126 -24.35 4.70 11.11
N GLU A 127 -23.98 5.89 10.65
CA GLU A 127 -24.34 7.15 11.29
C GLU A 127 -25.77 7.59 10.91
N ARG A 128 -26.27 8.66 11.55
CA ARG A 128 -27.68 9.08 11.43
C ARG A 128 -28.07 9.53 10.02
N ASP A 129 -27.11 10.03 9.26
CA ASP A 129 -27.24 10.46 7.86
C ASP A 129 -27.03 9.31 6.86
N GLY A 130 -26.78 8.09 7.35
CA GLY A 130 -26.51 6.91 6.51
C GLY A 130 -25.05 6.71 6.15
N GLU A 131 -24.13 7.59 6.60
CA GLU A 131 -22.69 7.40 6.40
C GLU A 131 -22.23 6.09 7.05
N ILE A 132 -21.48 5.28 6.30
CA ILE A 132 -20.90 4.04 6.81
C ILE A 132 -19.49 4.35 7.31
N ARG A 133 -19.24 4.06 8.58
CA ARG A 133 -17.92 4.18 9.19
C ARG A 133 -17.35 2.81 9.50
N LEU A 134 -16.11 2.61 9.08
CA LEU A 134 -15.32 1.41 9.34
C LEU A 134 -14.15 1.75 10.25
N ALA A 135 -13.95 0.95 11.28
CA ALA A 135 -12.77 1.02 12.14
C ALA A 135 -11.95 -0.25 11.98
N PHE A 136 -10.66 -0.08 11.68
CA PHE A 136 -9.67 -1.15 11.65
C PHE A 136 -8.91 -1.12 12.97
N LEU A 137 -9.03 -2.18 13.74
CA LEU A 137 -8.35 -2.33 15.02
C LEU A 137 -7.28 -3.42 14.90
N THR A 138 -6.07 -3.09 15.32
CA THR A 138 -4.94 -4.03 15.38
C THR A 138 -4.43 -4.13 16.81
N ALA A 139 -3.90 -5.28 17.20
CA ALA A 139 -3.38 -5.48 18.56
C ALA A 139 -1.87 -5.21 18.65
N ALA A 140 -1.43 -4.24 19.47
CA ALA A 140 -0.14 -4.25 20.20
C ALA A 140 0.02 -3.01 21.12
N PRO A 141 0.13 -3.13 22.48
CA PRO A 141 -0.16 -4.28 23.34
C PRO A 141 -1.65 -4.51 23.64
N GLU A 142 -2.49 -3.53 23.30
CA GLU A 142 -3.96 -3.61 23.38
C GLU A 142 -4.57 -3.41 21.99
N LEU A 143 -5.87 -3.69 21.83
CA LEU A 143 -6.58 -3.34 20.60
C LEU A 143 -6.67 -1.82 20.50
N GLN A 144 -6.08 -1.26 19.44
CA GLN A 144 -6.13 0.15 19.16
C GLN A 144 -6.73 0.39 17.78
N VAL A 145 -7.48 1.49 17.65
CA VAL A 145 -7.98 1.93 16.34
C VAL A 145 -6.78 2.38 15.51
N ARG A 146 -6.41 1.52 14.56
CA ARG A 146 -5.27 1.74 13.68
C ARG A 146 -5.64 2.62 12.50
N ALA A 147 -6.88 2.54 12.04
CA ALA A 147 -7.39 3.36 10.95
C ALA A 147 -8.92 3.48 11.01
N GLN A 148 -9.45 4.56 10.42
CA GLN A 148 -10.89 4.74 10.23
C GLN A 148 -11.17 5.15 8.79
N LEU A 149 -12.22 4.58 8.20
CA LEU A 149 -12.69 4.89 6.86
C LEU A 149 -14.14 5.33 6.92
N SER A 150 -14.44 6.47 6.32
CA SER A 150 -15.78 7.04 6.20
C SER A 150 -16.24 6.91 4.76
N ILE A 151 -17.42 6.35 4.55
CA ILE A 151 -17.99 6.08 3.23
C ILE A 151 -19.35 6.80 3.16
N PRO A 152 -19.49 7.79 2.27
CA PRO A 152 -20.75 8.51 2.08
C PRO A 152 -21.91 7.57 1.73
N ALA A 153 -23.12 7.90 2.19
CA ALA A 153 -24.32 7.09 2.00
C ALA A 153 -24.71 6.89 0.52
N ASP A 154 -24.31 7.81 -0.35
CA ASP A 154 -24.64 7.85 -1.78
C ASP A 154 -23.59 7.15 -2.67
N GLN A 155 -22.49 6.66 -2.10
CA GLN A 155 -21.46 5.94 -2.87
C GLN A 155 -21.74 4.44 -2.96
N VAL A 156 -21.59 3.90 -4.18
CA VAL A 156 -21.54 2.45 -4.41
C VAL A 156 -20.34 1.90 -3.66
N MET A 157 -20.60 0.97 -2.74
CA MET A 157 -19.56 0.41 -1.89
C MET A 157 -18.53 -0.38 -2.70
N ALA A 158 -17.27 -0.06 -2.50
CA ALA A 158 -16.17 -0.80 -3.08
C ALA A 158 -16.20 -2.31 -2.70
N PRO A 159 -15.78 -3.22 -3.60
CA PRO A 159 -15.64 -4.65 -3.29
C PRO A 159 -14.45 -4.96 -2.35
N ALA A 160 -13.68 -3.95 -1.96
CA ALA A 160 -12.62 -4.08 -0.98
C ALA A 160 -12.44 -2.78 -0.20
N PHE A 161 -12.10 -2.89 1.08
CA PHE A 161 -11.69 -1.77 1.90
C PHE A 161 -10.47 -2.12 2.72
N GLY A 162 -9.66 -1.13 3.08
CA GLY A 162 -8.43 -1.40 3.79
C GLY A 162 -7.80 -0.16 4.38
N PHE A 163 -6.63 -0.37 4.97
CA PHE A 163 -5.76 0.73 5.35
C PHE A 163 -4.32 0.45 4.94
N VAL A 164 -3.57 1.52 4.76
CA VAL A 164 -2.11 1.46 4.63
C VAL A 164 -1.50 2.27 5.76
N SER A 165 -0.42 1.77 6.34
CA SER A 165 0.35 2.45 7.37
C SER A 165 1.79 2.64 6.92
N SER A 166 2.33 3.84 7.13
CA SER A 166 3.75 4.14 6.88
C SER A 166 4.54 4.11 8.20
N GLU A 167 5.30 3.05 8.44
CA GLU A 167 6.27 2.97 9.54
C GLU A 167 7.69 3.27 9.00
N PRO A 168 8.62 3.78 9.83
CA PRO A 168 9.96 4.17 9.37
C PRO A 168 10.75 3.06 8.67
N ASP A 169 10.53 1.81 9.07
CA ASP A 169 11.22 0.61 8.61
C ASP A 169 10.39 -0.24 7.64
N ARG A 170 9.07 -0.05 7.59
CA ARG A 170 8.17 -0.84 6.75
C ARG A 170 6.85 -0.12 6.45
N ALA A 171 6.23 -0.51 5.36
CA ALA A 171 4.87 -0.14 5.04
C ALA A 171 3.96 -1.36 5.22
N LEU A 172 2.78 -1.18 5.80
CA LEU A 172 1.81 -2.25 6.00
C LEU A 172 0.53 -1.93 5.25
N GLY A 173 0.13 -2.79 4.32
CA GLY A 173 -1.18 -2.73 3.67
C GLY A 173 -2.08 -3.83 4.21
N VAL A 174 -3.29 -3.49 4.64
CA VAL A 174 -4.31 -4.44 5.07
C VAL A 174 -5.57 -4.21 4.25
N VAL A 175 -6.16 -5.28 3.74
CA VAL A 175 -7.43 -5.26 3.01
C VAL A 175 -8.37 -6.32 3.53
N VAL A 176 -9.64 -5.94 3.65
CA VAL A 176 -10.77 -6.84 3.72
C VAL A 176 -11.58 -6.74 2.42
N THR A 177 -11.86 -7.88 1.81
CA THR A 177 -12.46 -8.01 0.48
C THR A 177 -13.84 -8.62 0.54
N ALA A 178 -14.72 -8.32 -0.41
CA ALA A 178 -16.06 -8.86 -0.50
C ALA A 178 -16.03 -10.40 -0.66
N PRO A 179 -17.08 -11.12 -0.25
CA PRO A 179 -17.19 -12.54 -0.55
C PRO A 179 -16.98 -12.82 -2.05
N GLY A 180 -16.19 -13.83 -2.38
CA GLY A 180 -15.91 -14.22 -3.77
C GLY A 180 -14.71 -13.50 -4.42
N VAL A 181 -14.13 -12.47 -3.78
CA VAL A 181 -12.87 -11.87 -4.24
C VAL A 181 -11.71 -12.81 -3.93
N THR A 182 -11.00 -13.24 -4.97
CA THR A 182 -9.87 -14.19 -4.86
C THR A 182 -8.50 -13.52 -4.97
N THR A 183 -8.45 -12.29 -5.47
CA THR A 183 -7.21 -11.53 -5.65
C THR A 183 -7.44 -10.06 -5.34
N ALA A 184 -6.52 -9.47 -4.59
CA ALA A 184 -6.40 -8.03 -4.44
C ALA A 184 -4.95 -7.62 -4.73
N TRP A 185 -4.74 -6.35 -5.02
CA TRP A 185 -3.42 -5.82 -5.33
C TRP A 185 -3.30 -4.39 -4.82
N PHE A 186 -2.16 -4.12 -4.17
CA PHE A 186 -1.79 -2.80 -3.70
C PHE A 186 -0.89 -2.15 -4.74
N SER A 187 -1.29 -0.99 -5.24
CA SER A 187 -0.51 -0.24 -6.23
C SER A 187 -0.35 1.20 -5.78
N SER A 188 0.88 1.70 -5.76
CA SER A 188 1.18 3.13 -5.58
C SER A 188 2.06 3.62 -6.72
N SER A 189 2.26 4.92 -6.84
CA SER A 189 3.21 5.44 -7.83
C SER A 189 4.66 5.16 -7.45
N ALA A 190 4.93 4.92 -6.16
CA ALA A 190 6.27 4.82 -5.61
C ALA A 190 6.85 3.41 -5.64
N ALA A 191 6.02 2.37 -5.72
CA ALA A 191 6.46 0.99 -5.70
C ALA A 191 5.72 0.12 -6.72
N ASP A 192 6.32 -1.02 -7.03
CA ASP A 192 5.70 -2.00 -7.90
C ASP A 192 4.45 -2.58 -7.25
N THR A 193 3.52 -3.01 -8.09
CA THR A 193 2.27 -3.55 -7.61
C THR A 193 2.46 -4.86 -6.86
N VAL A 194 1.93 -4.95 -5.64
CA VAL A 194 1.99 -6.14 -4.80
C VAL A 194 0.65 -6.86 -4.88
N SER A 195 0.63 -8.05 -5.49
CA SER A 195 -0.55 -8.92 -5.48
C SER A 195 -0.63 -9.72 -4.20
N VAL A 196 -1.82 -9.78 -3.62
CA VAL A 196 -2.13 -10.53 -2.41
C VAL A 196 -3.35 -11.42 -2.64
N GLN A 197 -3.35 -12.58 -1.97
CA GLN A 197 -4.48 -13.51 -1.98
C GLN A 197 -5.22 -13.38 -0.64
N PRO A 198 -6.47 -12.90 -0.63
CA PRO A 198 -7.27 -12.88 0.58
C PRO A 198 -7.54 -14.29 1.10
N VAL A 199 -7.26 -14.50 2.39
CA VAL A 199 -7.65 -15.70 3.13
C VAL A 199 -8.82 -15.32 4.03
N ASP A 200 -9.96 -15.99 3.87
CA ASP A 200 -11.22 -15.66 4.56
C ASP A 200 -11.64 -14.19 4.41
N GLY A 201 -11.27 -13.58 3.28
CA GLY A 201 -11.57 -12.19 2.96
C GLY A 201 -10.54 -11.18 3.48
N LEU A 202 -9.51 -11.57 4.24
CA LEU A 202 -8.41 -10.69 4.67
C LEU A 202 -7.14 -10.96 3.87
N ALA A 203 -6.48 -9.91 3.40
CA ALA A 203 -5.08 -9.98 3.02
C ALA A 203 -4.29 -8.86 3.71
N ALA A 204 -3.03 -9.15 3.99
CA ALA A 204 -2.06 -8.16 4.43
C ALA A 204 -0.78 -8.32 3.61
N ALA A 205 -0.06 -7.22 3.41
CA ALA A 205 1.24 -7.21 2.79
C ALA A 205 2.18 -6.24 3.49
N VAL A 206 3.44 -6.64 3.61
CA VAL A 206 4.55 -5.71 3.82
C VAL A 206 4.90 -5.11 2.48
N LEU A 207 4.78 -3.80 2.38
CA LEU A 207 5.15 -3.04 1.20
C LEU A 207 6.54 -2.41 1.43
N ALA A 208 7.21 -2.00 0.36
CA ALA A 208 8.44 -1.22 0.52
C ALA A 208 8.15 0.06 1.33
N PRO A 209 9.09 0.59 2.13
CA PRO A 209 8.84 1.82 2.90
C PRO A 209 8.33 2.98 2.03
N ALA A 210 8.85 3.10 0.80
CA ALA A 210 8.38 4.07 -0.19
C ALA A 210 7.00 3.74 -0.79
N ALA A 211 6.53 2.49 -0.69
CA ALA A 211 5.25 2.04 -1.24
C ALA A 211 4.04 2.49 -0.42
N ALA A 212 4.21 2.73 0.89
CA ALA A 212 3.25 3.50 1.64
C ALA A 212 3.53 4.98 1.37
N ALA A 213 2.63 5.63 0.67
CA ALA A 213 1.64 6.46 1.33
C ALA A 213 0.78 7.23 0.33
N TRP A 214 -0.42 7.54 0.82
CA TRP A 214 -1.34 8.56 0.32
C TRP A 214 -1.95 8.43 -1.05
N ASN A 215 -1.30 7.72 -1.97
CA ASN A 215 -1.87 7.42 -3.27
C ASN A 215 -1.89 5.93 -3.57
N THR A 216 -1.57 5.10 -2.58
CA THR A 216 -1.77 3.66 -2.69
C THR A 216 -3.26 3.42 -2.95
N ALA A 217 -3.55 2.85 -4.10
CA ALA A 217 -4.85 2.33 -4.44
C ALA A 217 -4.87 0.83 -4.14
N ILE A 218 -6.03 0.35 -3.73
CA ILE A 218 -6.33 -1.06 -3.80
C ILE A 218 -7.24 -1.31 -4.98
N ALA A 219 -7.02 -2.43 -5.65
CA ALA A 219 -7.99 -2.94 -6.59
C ALA A 219 -8.20 -4.43 -6.38
N THR A 220 -9.27 -4.93 -6.95
CA THR A 220 -9.67 -6.33 -6.98
C THR A 220 -9.96 -6.74 -8.43
N GLY A 221 -10.06 -8.05 -8.67
CA GLY A 221 -10.29 -8.57 -10.02
C GLY A 221 -9.01 -8.67 -10.86
N GLY A 222 -9.20 -8.79 -12.19
CA GLY A 222 -8.10 -8.95 -13.14
C GLY A 222 -7.46 -7.61 -13.53
N PRO A 223 -6.18 -7.58 -13.97
CA PRO A 223 -5.49 -6.35 -14.36
C PRO A 223 -6.19 -5.54 -15.46
N GLN A 224 -7.00 -6.20 -16.29
CA GLN A 224 -7.72 -5.60 -17.42
C GLN A 224 -9.01 -4.89 -17.00
N HIS A 225 -9.64 -5.30 -15.88
CA HIS A 225 -10.86 -4.71 -15.34
C HIS A 225 -10.74 -4.61 -13.81
N PRO A 226 -9.93 -3.66 -13.31
CA PRO A 226 -9.72 -3.53 -11.88
C PRO A 226 -10.89 -2.82 -11.22
N ASP A 227 -11.50 -3.46 -10.24
CA ASP A 227 -12.47 -2.82 -9.35
C ASP A 227 -11.72 -2.20 -8.18
N PHE A 228 -11.62 -0.87 -8.17
CA PHE A 228 -10.92 -0.14 -7.11
C PHE A 228 -11.67 -0.23 -5.78
N GLY A 229 -10.91 -0.49 -4.73
CA GLY A 229 -11.42 -0.42 -3.37
C GLY A 229 -11.11 0.90 -2.68
N GLU A 230 -11.69 1.08 -1.49
CA GLU A 230 -11.49 2.26 -0.66
C GLU A 230 -10.36 1.99 0.35
N LEU A 231 -9.32 2.83 0.37
CA LEU A 231 -8.23 2.75 1.33
C LEU A 231 -8.21 4.01 2.19
N THR A 232 -7.96 3.84 3.48
CA THR A 232 -7.66 4.92 4.40
C THR A 232 -6.20 4.85 4.89
N SER A 233 -5.70 5.93 5.48
CA SER A 233 -4.42 5.94 6.16
C SER A 233 -4.53 5.48 7.61
N SER A 234 -3.40 5.11 8.22
CA SER A 234 -3.37 4.84 9.65
C SER A 234 -3.54 6.13 10.45
N SER A 235 -4.06 6.02 11.68
CA SER A 235 -4.22 7.13 12.64
C SER A 235 -2.91 7.82 13.04
N HIS A 236 -1.76 7.18 12.81
CA HIS A 236 -0.44 7.77 13.01
C HIS A 236 0.09 8.50 11.76
N ASP A 237 -0.56 8.30 10.62
CA ASP A 237 -0.27 9.02 9.42
C ASP A 237 -1.18 10.29 9.37
N PRO A 238 -0.75 11.39 8.71
CA PRO A 238 -1.61 12.48 8.28
C PRO A 238 -3.04 12.11 7.84
N ALA A 239 -3.97 13.02 8.09
CA ALA A 239 -5.34 12.82 7.65
C ALA A 239 -5.41 12.86 6.12
N VAL A 240 -6.00 11.82 5.51
CA VAL A 240 -6.35 11.81 4.09
C VAL A 240 -7.84 11.78 3.90
N SER A 241 -8.30 12.62 2.98
CA SER A 241 -9.70 12.70 2.61
C SER A 241 -9.86 12.53 1.10
N PRO A 242 -10.83 11.74 0.65
CA PRO A 242 -11.14 11.64 -0.77
C PRO A 242 -11.71 12.96 -1.27
N GLY A 243 -11.34 13.34 -2.48
CA GLY A 243 -11.89 14.50 -3.16
C GLY A 243 -11.99 14.25 -4.66
N THR A 244 -12.51 15.23 -5.38
CA THR A 244 -12.50 15.23 -6.85
C THR A 244 -11.86 16.51 -7.34
N VAL A 245 -11.24 16.47 -8.52
CA VAL A 245 -10.70 17.66 -9.17
C VAL A 245 -11.46 18.02 -10.42
N ALA A 246 -11.69 19.30 -10.65
CA ALA A 246 -12.09 19.83 -11.96
C ALA A 246 -11.08 20.86 -12.42
N ARG A 247 -10.83 20.93 -13.73
CA ARG A 247 -10.01 22.02 -14.27
C ARG A 247 -10.74 23.36 -14.04
N ALA A 248 -10.04 24.31 -13.43
CA ALA A 248 -10.55 25.64 -13.13
C ALA A 248 -9.80 26.66 -13.96
N GLY A 249 -10.41 27.18 -15.02
CA GLY A 249 -9.76 28.18 -15.87
C GLY A 249 -8.63 27.62 -16.75
N THR A 250 -7.40 28.08 -16.53
CA THR A 250 -6.24 27.70 -17.37
C THR A 250 -5.84 26.24 -17.19
N ASP A 251 -5.00 25.73 -18.10
CA ASP A 251 -4.66 24.30 -18.19
C ASP A 251 -4.02 23.69 -16.92
N THR A 252 -3.62 24.54 -15.97
CA THR A 252 -2.79 24.17 -14.82
C THR A 252 -3.47 24.43 -13.48
N GLN A 253 -4.65 25.04 -13.48
CA GLN A 253 -5.41 25.31 -12.28
C GLN A 253 -6.51 24.26 -12.14
N PHE A 254 -6.64 23.73 -10.93
CA PHE A 254 -7.69 22.78 -10.60
C PHE A 254 -8.48 23.32 -9.41
N ALA A 255 -9.77 23.01 -9.37
CA ALA A 255 -10.60 23.11 -8.20
C ALA A 255 -10.68 21.71 -7.57
N VAL A 256 -10.70 21.65 -6.24
CA VAL A 256 -10.84 20.42 -5.46
C VAL A 256 -12.18 20.48 -4.75
N PHE A 257 -13.04 19.49 -4.99
CA PHE A 257 -14.40 19.42 -4.46
C PHE A 257 -14.59 18.21 -3.55
N GLY A 258 -15.61 18.30 -2.69
CA GLY A 258 -16.05 17.20 -1.81
C GLY A 258 -15.18 17.03 -0.56
N VAL A 259 -14.31 18.00 -0.27
CA VAL A 259 -13.40 17.98 0.87
C VAL A 259 -13.03 19.40 1.30
N ASP A 260 -12.93 19.63 2.61
CA ASP A 260 -12.41 20.88 3.21
C ASP A 260 -10.89 20.98 3.02
N ALA A 261 -10.45 21.28 1.79
CA ALA A 261 -9.05 21.42 1.44
C ALA A 261 -8.48 22.77 1.94
N LYS A 262 -7.34 22.74 2.61
CA LYS A 262 -6.71 23.94 3.20
C LYS A 262 -5.41 24.29 2.47
N PRO A 263 -5.01 25.57 2.43
CA PRO A 263 -3.72 25.97 1.88
C PRO A 263 -2.57 25.16 2.49
N GLY A 264 -1.75 24.57 1.63
CA GLY A 264 -0.65 23.67 2.01
C GLY A 264 -0.98 22.18 1.98
N ASP A 265 -2.26 21.79 1.85
CA ASP A 265 -2.64 20.39 1.66
C ASP A 265 -2.14 19.87 0.30
N VAL A 266 -1.74 18.60 0.25
CA VAL A 266 -1.17 17.96 -0.94
C VAL A 266 -2.24 17.14 -1.65
N VAL A 267 -2.37 17.33 -2.97
CA VAL A 267 -3.37 16.65 -3.80
C VAL A 267 -2.68 15.63 -4.70
N ALA A 268 -3.03 14.35 -4.57
CA ALA A 268 -2.41 13.25 -5.31
C ALA A 268 -3.43 12.29 -5.95
N THR A 269 -3.02 11.65 -7.04
CA THR A 269 -3.68 10.46 -7.61
C THR A 269 -2.76 9.25 -7.45
N ARG A 270 -3.25 8.03 -7.70
CA ARG A 270 -2.41 6.81 -7.73
C ARG A 270 -1.19 6.89 -8.64
N ALA A 271 -1.23 7.76 -9.66
CA ALA A 271 -0.12 7.94 -10.59
C ALA A 271 0.94 8.93 -10.09
N GLY A 272 0.60 9.77 -9.11
CA GLY A 272 1.53 10.71 -8.50
C GLY A 272 0.88 12.02 -8.05
N LEU A 273 1.72 12.99 -7.72
CA LEU A 273 1.30 14.32 -7.29
C LEU A 273 0.52 15.04 -8.39
N VAL A 274 -0.66 15.58 -8.06
CA VAL A 274 -1.34 16.56 -8.91
C VAL A 274 -0.82 17.97 -8.60
N GLY A 275 -0.81 18.34 -7.31
CA GLY A 275 -0.22 19.60 -6.83
C GLY A 275 -0.46 19.88 -5.34
N VAL A 276 -0.36 21.15 -4.95
CA VAL A 276 -0.56 21.62 -3.58
C VAL A 276 -1.62 22.72 -3.59
N VAL A 277 -2.51 22.73 -2.59
CA VAL A 277 -3.56 23.74 -2.43
C VAL A 277 -2.92 25.09 -2.08
N THR A 278 -3.15 26.14 -2.89
CA THR A 278 -2.54 27.47 -2.66
C THR A 278 -3.48 28.50 -2.05
N THR A 279 -4.80 28.31 -2.18
CA THR A 279 -5.84 29.29 -1.80
C THR A 279 -6.97 28.58 -1.09
N ALA A 280 -7.61 29.26 -0.13
CA ALA A 280 -8.71 28.72 0.68
C ALA A 280 -10.10 29.14 0.18
N ASP A 281 -10.19 29.83 -0.97
CA ASP A 281 -11.48 30.25 -1.50
C ASP A 281 -12.23 29.03 -2.01
N GLY A 282 -13.38 28.78 -1.35
CA GLY A 282 -14.32 27.68 -1.57
C GLY A 282 -14.03 26.84 -2.81
N ASP A 283 -13.53 25.63 -2.58
CA ASP A 283 -13.31 24.58 -3.55
C ASP A 283 -12.23 24.83 -4.63
N LEU A 284 -11.51 25.96 -4.62
CA LEU A 284 -10.49 26.29 -5.64
C LEU A 284 -9.05 26.14 -5.10
N ALA A 285 -8.49 24.95 -5.29
CA ALA A 285 -7.09 24.66 -5.01
C ALA A 285 -6.21 24.84 -6.25
N GLY A 286 -5.80 26.08 -6.56
CA GLY A 286 -4.85 26.33 -7.66
C GLY A 286 -3.59 25.47 -7.53
N LEU A 287 -3.38 24.52 -8.43
CA LEU A 287 -2.23 23.62 -8.37
C LEU A 287 -1.04 24.24 -9.11
N ASN A 288 -0.19 24.97 -8.39
CA ASN A 288 1.08 25.41 -8.95
C ASN A 288 2.21 24.52 -8.42
N PHE A 289 3.11 24.09 -9.31
CA PHE A 289 4.39 23.50 -8.90
C PHE A 289 5.32 24.62 -8.42
N THR A 290 4.94 25.30 -7.34
CA THR A 290 5.88 26.11 -6.57
C THR A 290 6.87 25.13 -5.88
N PRO A 291 8.13 25.51 -5.64
CA PRO A 291 9.11 24.59 -5.06
C PRO A 291 8.62 23.96 -3.75
N PRO A 292 8.62 22.62 -3.62
CA PRO A 292 8.13 21.92 -2.42
C PRO A 292 8.74 22.39 -1.09
N SER A 293 9.98 22.88 -1.15
CA SER A 293 10.73 23.43 -0.04
C SER A 293 10.07 24.65 0.60
N LEU A 294 9.29 25.43 -0.15
CA LEU A 294 8.55 26.59 0.37
C LEU A 294 7.38 26.19 1.28
N TRP A 295 7.01 24.91 1.27
CA TRP A 295 5.99 24.36 2.17
C TRP A 295 6.57 23.38 3.18
N GLY A 296 7.87 23.43 3.44
CA GLY A 296 8.54 22.58 4.44
C GLY A 296 8.54 21.10 4.10
N LEU A 297 8.20 20.74 2.86
CA LEU A 297 8.30 19.37 2.36
C LEU A 297 9.68 19.14 1.76
N ARG A 298 10.14 17.89 1.83
CA ARG A 298 11.46 17.48 1.32
C ARG A 298 11.29 16.77 -0.01
N THR A 299 12.21 17.05 -0.92
CA THR A 299 12.34 16.33 -2.18
C THR A 299 13.55 15.42 -2.10
N THR A 300 13.33 14.13 -2.26
CA THR A 300 14.38 13.11 -2.22
C THR A 300 14.22 12.15 -3.39
N THR A 301 15.23 11.35 -3.69
CA THR A 301 15.00 10.12 -4.46
C THR A 301 14.18 9.13 -3.62
N ALA A 302 13.60 8.11 -4.26
CA ALA A 302 12.96 7.00 -3.55
C ALA A 302 13.94 6.22 -2.65
N SER A 303 15.24 6.32 -2.89
CA SER A 303 16.31 5.76 -2.03
C SER A 303 16.71 6.68 -0.87
N GLY A 304 16.13 7.89 -0.78
CA GLY A 304 16.34 8.83 0.32
C GLY A 304 17.41 9.90 0.08
N GLU A 305 18.01 9.98 -1.11
CA GLU A 305 19.00 11.01 -1.43
C GLU A 305 18.33 12.39 -1.61
N PRO A 306 18.77 13.45 -0.91
CA PRO A 306 18.16 14.78 -1.06
C PRO A 306 18.38 15.36 -2.47
N VAL A 307 17.33 15.95 -3.04
CA VAL A 307 17.38 16.64 -4.33
C VAL A 307 16.77 18.03 -4.22
N THR A 308 17.29 18.97 -5.01
CA THR A 308 16.68 20.28 -5.20
C THR A 308 16.00 20.34 -6.55
N LEU A 309 14.75 20.81 -6.58
CA LEU A 309 13.99 20.99 -7.81
C LEU A 309 13.94 22.47 -8.17
N THR A 310 14.38 22.80 -9.37
CA THR A 310 14.41 24.19 -9.88
C THR A 310 13.68 24.26 -11.21
N ARG A 311 12.69 25.13 -11.34
CA ARG A 311 12.00 25.35 -12.62
C ARG A 311 12.95 26.01 -13.61
N VAL A 312 13.04 25.47 -14.82
CA VAL A 312 13.88 26.03 -15.90
C VAL A 312 13.00 26.85 -16.83
N GLY A 313 12.63 28.05 -16.39
CA GLY A 313 11.82 29.00 -17.15
C GLY A 313 10.66 29.60 -16.34
N SER A 314 9.78 30.35 -17.01
CA SER A 314 8.67 31.09 -16.41
C SER A 314 7.29 30.47 -16.62
N LEU A 315 7.15 29.51 -17.53
CA LEU A 315 5.91 28.82 -17.84
C LEU A 315 5.70 27.62 -16.92
N VAL A 316 4.46 27.12 -16.85
CA VAL A 316 4.10 26.02 -15.95
C VAL A 316 4.54 24.65 -16.50
N ASP A 317 4.60 24.52 -17.82
CA ASP A 317 5.06 23.28 -18.49
C ASP A 317 6.57 23.26 -18.69
N ASP A 318 7.28 24.26 -18.19
CA ASP A 318 8.73 24.32 -18.30
C ASP A 318 9.37 23.15 -17.53
N PRO A 319 10.43 22.56 -18.10
CA PRO A 319 11.09 21.44 -17.47
C PRO A 319 11.62 21.83 -16.08
N ILE A 320 11.49 20.90 -15.14
CA ILE A 320 12.03 21.06 -13.79
C ILE A 320 13.43 20.42 -13.80
N ALA A 321 14.47 21.21 -13.56
CA ALA A 321 15.82 20.70 -13.34
C ALA A 321 15.89 19.99 -11.99
N VAL A 322 16.62 18.88 -11.97
CA VAL A 322 16.92 18.12 -10.75
C VAL A 322 18.39 18.36 -10.43
N THR A 323 18.65 19.08 -9.35
CA THR A 323 19.99 19.32 -8.84
C THR A 323 20.23 18.41 -7.63
N PRO A 324 21.10 17.41 -7.72
CA PRO A 324 21.43 16.56 -6.59
C PRO A 324 22.10 17.37 -5.47
N ALA A 325 21.79 17.08 -4.21
CA ALA A 325 22.57 17.62 -3.08
C ALA A 325 23.92 16.88 -2.88
N GLY A 326 24.12 15.76 -3.60
CA GLY A 326 25.31 14.92 -3.59
C GLY A 326 25.39 14.04 -4.84
N PRO A 327 26.44 13.20 -5.01
CA PRO A 327 26.70 12.48 -6.27
C PRO A 327 25.73 11.31 -6.57
N GLY A 328 24.63 11.17 -5.81
CA GLY A 328 23.82 9.95 -5.76
C GLY A 328 22.69 9.84 -6.79
N VAL A 329 22.25 10.93 -7.42
CA VAL A 329 21.07 10.91 -8.31
C VAL A 329 21.45 10.44 -9.72
N ARG A 330 20.69 9.49 -10.26
CA ARG A 330 20.92 8.85 -11.54
C ARG A 330 19.73 8.97 -12.48
N GLU A 331 20.00 8.72 -13.76
CA GLU A 331 18.98 8.54 -14.78
C GLU A 331 18.01 7.43 -14.38
N GLY A 332 16.70 7.69 -14.47
CA GLY A 332 15.63 6.77 -14.10
C GLY A 332 15.24 6.80 -12.62
N ASP A 333 15.95 7.53 -11.75
CA ASP A 333 15.58 7.63 -10.34
C ASP A 333 14.21 8.28 -10.18
N ARG A 334 13.37 7.72 -9.29
CA ARG A 334 12.09 8.32 -8.91
C ARG A 334 12.36 9.42 -7.89
N ILE A 335 11.89 10.62 -8.16
CA ILE A 335 11.88 11.72 -7.20
C ILE A 335 10.55 11.71 -6.45
N VAL A 336 10.63 11.80 -5.13
CA VAL A 336 9.49 11.72 -4.23
C VAL A 336 9.42 12.93 -3.31
N LEU A 337 8.20 13.25 -2.90
CA LEU A 337 7.87 14.23 -1.89
C LEU A 337 7.73 13.52 -0.54
N SER A 338 8.40 14.02 0.50
CA SER A 338 8.40 13.48 1.86
C SER A 338 8.35 14.60 2.91
N GLY A 339 8.32 14.24 4.20
CA GLY A 339 8.33 15.22 5.30
C GLY A 339 6.93 15.58 5.84
N PHE A 340 5.97 14.67 5.73
CA PHE A 340 4.61 14.82 6.26
C PHE A 340 4.54 14.52 7.76
N GLY A 341 5.21 15.33 8.57
CA GLY A 341 5.25 15.17 10.03
C GLY A 341 5.99 13.91 10.48
N ARG A 342 5.30 12.99 11.18
CA ARG A 342 5.87 11.73 11.68
C ARG A 342 5.76 10.56 10.70
N SER A 343 5.09 10.75 9.57
CA SER A 343 4.88 9.70 8.57
C SER A 343 6.13 9.46 7.72
N ALA A 344 6.41 8.19 7.45
CA ALA A 344 7.46 7.76 6.51
C ALA A 344 6.97 7.82 5.04
N GLY A 345 5.74 8.28 4.83
CA GLY A 345 5.04 8.26 3.58
C GLY A 345 5.60 9.17 2.50
N VAL A 346 5.54 8.72 1.24
CA VAL A 346 6.05 9.50 0.09
C VAL A 346 5.09 9.54 -1.09
N VAL A 347 5.16 10.62 -1.89
CA VAL A 347 4.40 10.77 -3.14
C VAL A 347 5.37 11.00 -4.30
N VAL A 348 5.27 10.21 -5.37
CA VAL A 348 6.13 10.41 -6.56
C VAL A 348 5.79 11.70 -7.29
N LEU A 349 6.83 12.47 -7.58
CA LEU A 349 6.79 13.70 -8.39
C LEU A 349 7.07 13.41 -9.87
N GLY A 350 7.97 12.44 -10.13
CA GLY A 350 8.38 12.05 -11.47
C GLY A 350 9.65 11.21 -11.44
N THR A 351 10.23 11.03 -12.62
CA THR A 351 11.46 10.28 -12.85
C THR A 351 12.53 11.18 -13.45
N VAL A 352 13.79 10.98 -13.08
CA VAL A 352 14.91 11.74 -13.62
C VAL A 352 15.19 11.28 -15.05
N HIS A 353 15.18 12.22 -15.99
CA HIS A 353 15.57 12.04 -17.38
C HIS A 353 16.48 13.18 -17.84
N ALA A 354 17.73 12.87 -18.22
CA ALA A 354 18.75 13.82 -18.65
C ALA A 354 18.93 15.02 -17.66
N GLY A 355 18.94 14.73 -16.35
CA GLY A 355 19.04 15.75 -15.29
C GLY A 355 17.79 16.61 -15.09
N ARG A 356 16.67 16.23 -15.72
CA ARG A 356 15.37 16.89 -15.58
C ARG A 356 14.36 15.94 -14.98
N LEU A 357 13.35 16.48 -14.31
CA LEU A 357 12.24 15.71 -13.81
C LEU A 357 11.23 15.54 -14.95
N LEU A 358 11.18 14.33 -15.51
CA LEU A 358 10.04 13.91 -16.32
C LEU A 358 8.89 13.63 -15.36
N ARG A 359 7.93 14.55 -15.32
CA ARG A 359 6.71 14.36 -14.53
C ARG A 359 5.94 13.17 -15.10
N ALA A 360 5.56 12.26 -14.22
CA ALA A 360 4.56 11.25 -14.54
C ALA A 360 3.12 11.81 -14.44
N VAL A 361 2.98 13.11 -14.11
CA VAL A 361 1.71 13.71 -13.70
C VAL A 361 0.69 13.59 -14.82
N PRO A 362 -0.36 12.77 -14.65
CA PRO A 362 -1.50 12.92 -15.51
C PRO A 362 -2.11 14.27 -15.14
N THR A 363 -2.36 15.14 -16.12
CA THR A 363 -3.41 16.14 -15.97
C THR A 363 -4.68 15.34 -15.71
N PRO A 364 -5.19 15.27 -14.46
CA PRO A 364 -6.34 14.43 -14.20
C PRO A 364 -7.51 14.98 -15.02
N PRO A 365 -8.30 14.12 -15.68
CA PRO A 365 -9.52 14.58 -16.31
C PRO A 365 -10.44 15.21 -15.25
N THR A 366 -11.27 16.16 -15.65
CA THR A 366 -12.32 16.69 -14.78
C THR A 366 -13.17 15.55 -14.22
N GLY A 367 -13.39 15.55 -12.91
CA GLY A 367 -14.09 14.48 -12.18
C GLY A 367 -13.19 13.33 -11.71
N ALA A 368 -11.87 13.39 -11.92
CA ALA A 368 -10.97 12.39 -11.38
C ALA A 368 -10.98 12.38 -9.85
N LYS A 369 -11.00 11.19 -9.27
CA LYS A 369 -10.82 10.98 -7.83
C LYS A 369 -9.37 11.31 -7.43
N VAL A 370 -9.22 12.11 -6.39
CA VAL A 370 -7.94 12.47 -5.77
C VAL A 370 -7.96 12.20 -4.28
N LEU A 371 -6.77 12.20 -3.69
CA LEU A 371 -6.59 12.15 -2.25
C LEU A 371 -5.96 13.47 -1.81
N VAL A 372 -6.60 14.11 -0.82
CA VAL A 372 -6.13 15.34 -0.20
C VAL A 372 -5.46 14.97 1.12
N ILE A 373 -4.17 15.25 1.21
CA ILE A 373 -3.28 14.90 2.32
C ILE A 373 -3.08 16.15 3.15
N ARG A 374 -3.60 16.13 4.37
CA ARG A 374 -3.48 17.24 5.30
C ARG A 374 -2.05 17.33 5.82
N ARG A 375 -1.50 18.55 5.86
CA ARG A 375 -0.16 18.79 6.40
C ARG A 375 -0.15 18.85 7.93
#